data_AF-A0A951WAH3-F1
#
_entry.id   AF-A0A951WAH3-F1
#
_cell.length_a   1.000
_cell.length_b   1.000
_cell.length_c   1.000
_cell.angle_alpha   90.00
_cell.angle_beta   90.00
_cell.angle_gamma   90.00
#
_symmetry.space_group_name_H-M   'P 1'
#
loop_
_entity.id
_entity.type
_entity.pdbx_description
1 polymer ?
#
loop_
_entity_poly.entity_id
_entity_poly.type
_entity_poly.pdbx_seq_one_letter_code
_entity_poly.pdbx_strand_id
1 'polypeptide(L)'
;MKKKKFILGLMIIIEIFLIIVIVYQIKSSSIHEPPKRVVIELKGKIIHISSHDDFNMACLKVEKSNYTEYRKETAEFFIRVKDSLAVMVYPASNQSLKIGSEILVNYNHDHQILELEKGDTISKQKIVFFPIGNYIKDSCIPE
;
A
#
# COMPACT_ATOMS: atom_id res chain seq x y z
N MET A 1 -54.73 -10.98 43.53
CA MET A 1 -53.25 -10.95 43.72
C MET A 1 -52.42 -11.59 42.59
N LYS A 2 -52.92 -12.56 41.81
CA LYS A 2 -52.13 -13.23 40.76
C LYS A 2 -51.71 -12.33 39.57
N LYS A 3 -52.54 -11.37 39.17
CA LYS A 3 -52.26 -10.46 38.03
C LYS A 3 -51.06 -9.51 38.26
N LYS A 4 -50.85 -9.01 39.48
CA LYS A 4 -49.72 -8.11 39.80
C LYS A 4 -48.36 -8.82 39.73
N LYS A 5 -48.30 -10.09 40.13
CA LYS A 5 -47.08 -10.92 40.01
C LYS A 5 -46.75 -11.28 38.56
N PHE A 6 -47.78 -11.45 37.73
CA PHE A 6 -47.61 -11.69 36.29
C PHE A 6 -47.06 -10.45 35.57
N ILE A 7 -47.57 -9.25 35.88
CA ILE A 7 -47.09 -7.99 35.31
C ILE A 7 -45.63 -7.72 35.74
N LEU A 8 -45.30 -7.97 37.00
CA LEU A 8 -43.92 -7.81 37.50
C LEU A 8 -42.94 -8.77 36.80
N GLY A 9 -43.36 -10.02 36.56
CA GLY A 9 -42.56 -10.99 35.81
C GLY A 9 -42.36 -10.59 34.34
N LEU A 10 -43.38 -10.04 33.70
CA LEU A 10 -43.30 -9.58 32.31
C LEU A 10 -42.31 -8.40 32.16
N MET A 11 -42.31 -7.46 33.11
CA MET A 11 -41.38 -6.32 33.12
C MET A 11 -39.92 -6.76 33.19
N ILE A 12 -39.61 -7.75 34.04
CA ILE A 12 -38.25 -8.29 34.19
C ILE A 12 -37.78 -8.96 32.90
N ILE A 13 -38.65 -9.70 32.22
CA ILE A 13 -38.33 -10.36 30.94
C ILE A 13 -38.02 -9.32 29.86
N ILE A 14 -38.77 -8.22 29.81
CA ILE A 14 -38.55 -7.13 28.84
C ILE A 14 -37.20 -6.44 29.10
N GLU A 15 -36.85 -6.16 30.35
CA GLU A 15 -35.53 -5.57 30.68
C GLU A 15 -34.37 -6.50 30.29
N ILE A 16 -34.48 -7.80 30.58
CA ILE A 16 -33.46 -8.77 30.19
C ILE A 16 -33.33 -8.84 28.66
N PHE A 17 -34.45 -8.81 27.94
CA PHE A 17 -34.45 -8.82 26.48
C PHE A 17 -33.79 -7.57 25.89
N LEU A 18 -34.07 -6.38 26.45
CA LEU A 18 -33.44 -5.14 26.04
C LEU A 18 -31.92 -5.16 26.23
N ILE A 19 -31.44 -5.69 27.36
CA ILE A 19 -30.00 -5.83 27.63
C ILE A 19 -29.34 -6.77 26.60
N ILE A 20 -29.98 -7.91 26.28
CA ILE A 20 -29.47 -8.85 25.28
C ILE A 20 -29.37 -8.18 23.91
N VAL A 21 -30.40 -7.43 23.49
CA VAL A 21 -30.40 -6.71 22.20
C VAL A 21 -29.29 -5.66 22.15
N ILE A 22 -29.07 -4.90 23.23
CA ILE A 22 -28.00 -3.89 23.30
C ILE A 22 -26.62 -4.56 23.19
N VAL A 23 -26.37 -5.64 23.95
CA VAL A 23 -25.10 -6.38 23.88
C VAL A 23 -24.87 -6.97 22.49
N TYR A 24 -25.94 -7.47 21.84
CA TYR A 24 -25.84 -8.03 20.49
C TYR A 24 -25.55 -6.95 19.44
N GLN A 25 -26.14 -5.76 19.56
CA GLN A 25 -25.84 -4.61 18.71
C GLN A 25 -24.38 -4.16 18.86
N ILE A 26 -23.85 -4.08 20.09
CA ILE A 26 -22.44 -3.71 20.37
C ILE A 26 -21.47 -4.76 19.80
N LYS A 27 -21.82 -6.04 19.84
CA LYS A 27 -21.00 -7.13 19.27
C LYS A 27 -21.12 -7.22 17.75
N SER A 28 -22.28 -6.84 17.21
CA SER A 28 -22.58 -6.74 15.76
C SER A 28 -21.97 -5.50 15.12
N SER A 29 -21.69 -4.44 15.88
CA SER A 29 -20.62 -3.50 15.55
C SER A 29 -19.28 -4.17 15.76
N SER A 30 -19.09 -5.27 15.03
CA SER A 30 -17.81 -5.76 14.54
C SER A 30 -16.96 -4.53 14.30
N ILE A 31 -15.94 -4.40 15.14
CA ILE A 31 -14.82 -3.50 14.96
C ILE A 31 -14.38 -3.75 13.52
N HIS A 32 -14.88 -2.93 12.60
CA HIS A 32 -14.26 -2.74 11.32
C HIS A 32 -12.92 -2.12 11.69
N GLU A 33 -11.94 -2.98 11.95
CA GLU A 33 -10.56 -2.55 11.90
C GLU A 33 -10.46 -1.83 10.56
N PRO A 34 -10.16 -0.51 10.56
CA PRO A 34 -9.98 0.18 9.31
C PRO A 34 -8.96 -0.63 8.51
N PRO A 35 -9.17 -0.82 7.19
CA PRO A 35 -8.25 -1.60 6.39
C PRO A 35 -6.85 -1.12 6.72
N LYS A 36 -6.01 -2.00 7.28
CA LYS A 36 -4.62 -1.66 7.64
C LYS A 36 -4.04 -1.01 6.39
N ARG A 37 -3.84 0.30 6.44
CA ARG A 37 -3.25 1.06 5.33
C ARG A 37 -1.86 0.47 5.18
N VAL A 38 -1.68 -0.38 4.18
CA VAL A 38 -0.38 -0.96 3.87
C VAL A 38 0.51 0.23 3.53
N VAL A 39 1.49 0.51 4.39
CA VAL A 39 2.50 1.54 4.16
C VAL A 39 3.44 0.99 3.10
N ILE A 40 3.19 1.37 1.84
CA ILE A 40 4.09 1.04 0.73
C ILE A 40 5.18 2.11 0.71
N GLU A 41 6.18 1.89 1.55
CA GLU A 41 7.45 2.58 1.50
C GLU A 41 8.45 1.61 0.92
N LEU A 42 8.84 1.73 -0.35
CA LEU A 42 9.84 0.87 -1.00
C LEU A 42 11.22 1.51 -0.91
N LYS A 43 12.13 0.94 -0.11
CA LYS A 43 13.53 1.35 -0.08
C LYS A 43 14.39 0.39 -0.88
N GLY A 44 15.17 0.93 -1.81
CA GLY A 44 16.09 0.13 -2.61
C GLY A 44 17.16 0.95 -3.31
N LYS A 45 18.14 0.26 -3.89
CA LYS A 45 19.23 0.87 -4.65
C LYS A 45 19.05 0.60 -6.13
N ILE A 46 19.17 1.62 -6.96
CA ILE A 46 19.10 1.45 -8.43
C ILE A 46 20.33 0.66 -8.89
N ILE A 47 20.09 -0.46 -9.56
CA ILE A 47 21.13 -1.33 -10.13
C ILE A 47 21.20 -1.26 -11.66
N HIS A 48 20.11 -0.88 -12.31
CA HIS A 48 20.04 -0.76 -13.76
C HIS A 48 18.96 0.24 -14.17
N ILE A 49 19.17 0.93 -15.29
CA ILE A 49 18.19 1.82 -15.91
C ILE A 49 18.17 1.52 -17.41
N SER A 50 16.98 1.23 -17.94
CA SER A 50 16.72 1.20 -19.38
C SER A 50 15.96 2.47 -19.76
N SER A 51 16.34 3.09 -20.87
CA SER A 51 15.69 4.29 -21.39
C SER A 51 15.00 3.98 -22.71
N HIS A 52 13.76 4.42 -22.82
CA HIS A 52 12.93 4.39 -24.03
C HIS A 52 12.54 5.83 -24.39
N ASP A 53 11.96 6.02 -25.57
CA ASP A 53 11.62 7.35 -26.09
C ASP A 53 10.73 8.15 -25.14
N ASP A 54 9.74 7.50 -24.50
CA ASP A 54 8.77 8.18 -23.64
C ASP A 54 8.95 7.90 -22.14
N PHE A 55 9.72 6.87 -21.76
CA PHE A 55 9.86 6.44 -20.37
C PHE A 55 11.23 5.86 -20.06
N ASN A 56 11.55 5.85 -18.76
CA ASN A 56 12.67 5.13 -18.19
C ASN A 56 12.15 4.00 -17.30
N MET A 57 12.88 2.90 -17.28
CA MET A 57 12.65 1.77 -16.39
C MET A 57 13.86 1.59 -15.48
N ALA A 58 13.68 1.84 -14.19
CA ALA A 58 14.69 1.60 -13.17
C ALA A 58 14.47 0.26 -12.47
N CYS A 59 15.54 -0.51 -12.36
CA CYS A 59 15.60 -1.73 -11.59
C CYS A 59 16.29 -1.45 -10.26
N LEU A 60 15.64 -1.87 -9.18
CA LEU A 60 16.07 -1.63 -7.82
C LEU A 60 16.37 -2.95 -7.11
N LYS A 61 17.47 -2.99 -6.37
CA LYS A 61 17.72 -4.01 -5.35
C LYS A 61 17.10 -3.51 -4.04
N VAL A 62 16.08 -4.19 -3.54
CA VAL A 62 15.34 -3.79 -2.34
C VAL A 62 15.71 -4.66 -1.14
N GLU A 63 15.52 -4.13 0.06
CA GLU A 63 15.78 -4.88 1.30
C GLU A 63 14.72 -5.99 1.47
N LYS A 64 15.16 -7.24 1.43
CA LYS A 64 14.31 -8.45 1.39
C LYS A 64 13.27 -8.55 2.53
N SER A 65 13.54 -7.92 3.67
CA SER A 65 12.70 -8.03 4.87
C SER A 65 11.38 -7.26 4.80
N ASN A 66 11.26 -6.27 3.90
CA ASN A 66 10.18 -5.29 3.99
C ASN A 66 9.08 -5.46 2.92
N TYR A 67 9.26 -6.37 1.95
CA TYR A 67 8.32 -6.52 0.83
C TYR A 67 8.09 -8.00 0.50
N THR A 68 7.01 -8.56 1.03
CA THR A 68 6.40 -9.77 0.47
C THR A 68 5.74 -9.38 -0.85
N GLU A 69 6.02 -10.14 -1.92
CA GLU A 69 5.56 -9.96 -3.30
C GLU A 69 4.48 -8.87 -3.48
N TYR A 70 4.93 -7.69 -3.89
CA TYR A 70 4.06 -6.53 -4.05
C TYR A 70 3.90 -6.23 -5.54
N ARG A 71 2.66 -6.22 -6.01
CA ARG A 71 2.30 -5.92 -7.39
C ARG A 71 1.25 -4.82 -7.40
N LYS A 72 1.61 -3.66 -7.94
CA LYS A 72 0.66 -2.59 -8.21
C LYS A 72 0.77 -2.20 -9.68
N GLU A 73 -0.24 -2.61 -10.42
CA GLU A 73 -0.47 -2.25 -11.81
C GLU A 73 -1.67 -1.33 -11.85
N THR A 74 -1.41 -0.04 -12.03
CA THR A 74 -2.44 0.90 -12.46
C THR A 74 -2.09 1.35 -13.88
N ALA A 75 -3.05 1.90 -14.63
CA ALA A 75 -2.82 2.51 -15.95
C ALA A 75 -1.90 3.76 -15.91
N GLU A 76 -1.21 3.92 -14.80
CA GLU A 76 -0.71 5.18 -14.29
C GLU A 76 0.62 4.95 -13.54
N PHE A 77 0.91 3.77 -12.97
CA PHE A 77 2.23 3.52 -12.37
C PHE A 77 2.44 2.02 -12.16
N PHE A 78 3.69 1.57 -12.28
CA PHE A 78 4.04 0.17 -12.12
C PHE A 78 5.21 0.04 -11.17
N ILE A 79 4.95 -0.65 -10.06
CA ILE A 79 5.97 -1.30 -9.25
C ILE A 79 5.58 -2.75 -9.08
N ARG A 80 6.54 -3.62 -9.40
CA ARG A 80 6.52 -5.03 -9.00
C ARG A 80 7.74 -5.29 -8.14
N VAL A 81 7.59 -6.11 -7.11
CA VAL A 81 8.67 -6.57 -6.23
C VAL A 81 8.65 -8.09 -6.16
N LYS A 82 9.76 -8.74 -6.52
CA LYS A 82 9.95 -10.20 -6.45
C LYS A 82 11.41 -10.48 -6.10
N ASP A 83 11.67 -11.40 -5.17
CA ASP A 83 13.03 -11.85 -4.84
C ASP A 83 14.05 -10.74 -4.51
N SER A 84 13.62 -9.71 -3.77
CA SER A 84 14.44 -8.53 -3.43
C SER A 84 14.84 -7.67 -4.63
N LEU A 85 14.14 -7.82 -5.76
CA LEU A 85 14.22 -6.95 -6.93
C LEU A 85 12.91 -6.21 -7.08
N ALA A 86 12.99 -4.94 -7.45
CA ALA A 86 11.85 -4.16 -7.84
C ALA A 86 12.11 -3.47 -9.18
N VAL A 87 11.03 -3.20 -9.91
CA VAL A 87 11.06 -2.40 -11.13
C VAL A 87 10.16 -1.20 -10.94
N MET A 88 10.61 -0.04 -11.42
CA MET A 88 9.87 1.20 -11.41
C MET A 88 9.93 1.82 -12.81
N VAL A 89 8.78 2.23 -13.34
CA VAL A 89 8.69 2.94 -14.62
C VAL A 89 8.32 4.39 -14.35
N TYR A 90 9.00 5.33 -15.01
CA TYR A 90 8.77 6.77 -14.87
C TYR A 90 8.98 7.51 -16.20
N PRO A 91 8.36 8.69 -16.41
CA PRO A 91 8.49 9.43 -17.67
C PRO A 91 9.94 9.79 -18.02
N ALA A 92 10.28 9.80 -19.31
CA ALA A 92 11.60 10.23 -19.78
C ALA A 92 11.89 11.72 -19.50
N SER A 93 10.84 12.53 -19.38
CA SER A 93 10.91 13.95 -19.05
C SER A 93 11.28 14.25 -17.59
N ASN A 94 11.18 13.26 -16.70
CA ASN A 94 11.60 13.43 -15.31
C ASN A 94 13.13 13.48 -15.20
N GLN A 95 13.61 14.07 -14.11
CA GLN A 95 15.03 14.08 -13.80
C GLN A 95 15.59 12.65 -13.80
N SER A 96 16.65 12.44 -14.58
CA SER A 96 17.29 11.14 -14.70
C SER A 96 17.87 10.71 -13.35
N LEU A 97 17.34 9.60 -12.83
CA LEU A 97 17.88 8.91 -11.66
C LEU A 97 19.24 8.30 -12.03
N LYS A 98 20.11 8.12 -11.04
CA LYS A 98 21.45 7.55 -11.27
C LYS A 98 21.53 6.11 -10.80
N ILE A 99 22.30 5.32 -11.53
CA ILE A 99 22.70 3.98 -11.08
C ILE A 99 23.50 4.13 -9.78
N GLY A 100 23.15 3.34 -8.78
CA GLY A 100 23.76 3.38 -7.46
C GLY A 100 23.05 4.30 -6.46
N SER A 101 22.10 5.13 -6.90
CA SER A 101 21.30 5.94 -5.98
C SER A 101 20.40 5.09 -5.12
N GLU A 102 20.27 5.48 -3.85
CA GLU A 102 19.25 4.94 -2.95
C GLU A 102 17.94 5.67 -3.22
N ILE A 103 16.85 4.91 -3.30
CA ILE A 103 15.52 5.41 -3.59
C ILE A 103 14.59 4.97 -2.48
N LEU A 104 13.78 5.90 -1.99
CA LEU A 104 12.62 5.63 -1.18
C LEU A 104 11.36 6.02 -1.98
N VAL A 105 10.57 5.03 -2.38
CA VAL A 105 9.25 5.28 -2.98
C VAL A 105 8.22 5.26 -1.87
N ASN A 106 7.61 6.41 -1.57
CA ASN A 106 6.52 6.52 -0.60
C ASN A 106 5.20 6.70 -1.33
N TYR A 107 4.38 5.66 -1.35
CA TYR A 107 3.06 5.72 -2.00
C TYR A 107 1.98 6.34 -1.11
N ASN A 108 2.16 6.34 0.22
CA ASN A 108 1.12 6.77 1.16
C ASN A 108 1.15 8.27 1.47
N HIS A 109 2.32 8.89 1.40
CA HIS A 109 2.48 10.34 1.56
C HIS A 109 2.86 10.97 0.22
N ASP A 110 1.89 11.67 -0.37
CA ASP A 110 2.04 12.51 -1.57
C ASP A 110 2.52 11.81 -2.86
N HIS A 111 2.60 10.47 -2.87
CA HIS A 111 3.06 9.66 -4.01
C HIS A 111 4.41 10.16 -4.54
N GLN A 112 5.48 9.95 -3.78
CA GLN A 112 6.80 10.54 -4.07
C GLN A 112 7.89 9.49 -4.21
N ILE A 113 8.86 9.79 -5.05
CA ILE A 113 10.14 9.09 -5.17
C ILE A 113 11.18 10.04 -4.58
N LEU A 114 11.85 9.61 -3.52
CA LEU A 114 12.94 10.35 -2.89
C LEU A 114 14.25 9.68 -3.27
N GLU A 115 15.17 10.45 -3.86
CA GLU A 115 16.54 10.03 -4.05
C GLU A 115 17.35 10.41 -2.81
N LEU A 116 18.07 9.43 -2.27
CA LEU A 116 18.82 9.55 -1.04
C LEU A 116 20.32 9.43 -1.30
N GLU A 117 21.10 10.29 -0.66
CA GLU A 117 22.55 10.18 -0.59
C GLU A 117 22.96 10.21 0.88
N LYS A 118 23.60 9.14 1.36
CA LYS A 118 24.01 8.99 2.78
C LYS A 118 22.86 9.19 3.80
N GLY A 119 21.63 8.88 3.39
CA GLY A 119 20.43 9.02 4.22
C GLY A 119 19.71 10.37 4.09
N ASP A 120 20.33 11.37 3.45
CA ASP A 120 19.71 12.67 3.20
C ASP A 120 18.96 12.66 1.86
N THR A 121 17.79 13.30 1.81
CA THR A 121 17.04 13.46 0.55
C THR A 121 17.71 14.50 -0.33
N ILE A 122 18.23 14.08 -1.48
CA ILE A 122 18.88 14.95 -2.46
C ILE A 122 17.97 15.31 -3.64
N SER A 123 16.95 14.51 -3.91
CA SER A 123 15.92 14.81 -4.90
C SER A 123 14.57 14.26 -4.46
N LYS A 124 13.51 14.96 -4.87
CA LYS A 124 12.12 14.59 -4.59
C LYS A 124 11.32 14.75 -5.87
N GLN A 125 10.78 13.64 -6.35
CA GLN A 125 9.99 13.56 -7.55
C GLN A 125 8.58 13.08 -7.18
N LYS A 126 7.56 13.64 -7.81
CA LYS A 126 6.22 13.05 -7.72
C LYS A 126 6.18 11.81 -8.61
N ILE A 127 5.48 10.78 -8.16
CA ILE A 127 5.07 9.67 -9.00
C ILE A 127 4.06 10.25 -9.99
N VAL A 128 4.52 10.41 -11.23
CA VAL A 128 3.68 10.91 -12.32
C VAL A 128 3.05 9.71 -13.01
N PHE A 129 1.76 9.85 -13.30
CA PHE A 129 0.99 8.80 -13.88
C PHE A 129 1.39 8.55 -15.35
N PHE A 130 1.80 7.33 -15.69
CA PHE A 130 2.22 6.92 -17.02
C PHE A 130 1.56 5.58 -17.39
N PRO A 131 0.97 5.44 -18.59
CA PRO A 131 0.39 4.19 -19.05
C PRO A 131 1.48 3.17 -19.37
N ILE A 132 1.37 2.00 -18.77
CA ILE A 132 2.39 0.96 -18.86
C ILE A 132 1.73 -0.18 -19.61
N GLY A 133 2.14 -0.35 -20.87
CA GLY A 133 1.81 -1.54 -21.64
C GLY A 133 2.50 -2.78 -21.06
N ASN A 134 2.68 -3.83 -21.86
CA ASN A 134 3.33 -5.08 -21.44
C ASN A 134 4.87 -4.98 -21.28
N TYR A 135 5.39 -3.86 -20.75
CA TYR A 135 6.83 -3.62 -20.58
C TYR A 135 7.48 -4.45 -19.46
N ILE A 136 6.71 -5.31 -18.77
CA ILE A 136 7.22 -6.26 -17.77
C ILE A 136 8.23 -7.25 -18.39
N LYS A 137 8.05 -7.60 -19.67
CA LYS A 137 8.89 -8.57 -20.37
C LYS A 137 10.37 -8.15 -20.44
N ASP A 138 10.62 -6.84 -20.40
CA ASP A 138 11.97 -6.27 -20.45
C ASP A 138 12.47 -5.83 -19.07
N SER A 139 11.76 -6.21 -17.99
CA SER A 139 12.13 -5.84 -16.63
C SER A 139 13.14 -6.82 -16.02
N CYS A 140 13.84 -6.37 -14.97
CA CYS A 140 14.71 -7.22 -14.14
C CYS A 140 13.95 -8.24 -13.27
N ILE A 141 12.63 -8.30 -13.36
CA ILE A 141 11.84 -9.24 -12.57
C ILE A 141 11.57 -10.48 -13.41
N PRO A 142 12.12 -11.65 -13.04
CA PRO A 142 11.88 -12.89 -13.77
C PRO A 142 10.39 -13.24 -13.73
N GLU A 143 9.87 -13.81 -14.83
CA GLU A 143 8.47 -14.25 -14.95
C GLU A 143 8.04 -15.09 -13.74
#